data_AF-A0A7W7KS29-F1
#
_entry.id   AF-A0A7W7KS29-F1
#
_cell.length_a   1.000
_cell.length_b   1.000
_cell.length_c   1.000
_cell.angle_alpha   90.00
_cell.angle_beta   90.00
_cell.angle_gamma   90.00
#
_symmetry.space_group_name_H-M   'P 1'
#
loop_
_entity.id
_entity.type
_entity.pdbx_description
1 polymer ?
#
loop_
_entity_poly.entity_id
_entity_poly.type
_entity_poly.pdbx_seq_one_letter_code
_entity_poly.pdbx_strand_id
1 'polypeptide(L)'
;MKKIALSSTREQTQSALAAVSVYLKVLLNQFSVIEELAEAGTIPLQNDSNQPRALATDKHLAAMLQPLVAAERLVGAPTGSEGMNVQLSPFAQGALSVQKALDFALQEQPGDRINVELGLAEGQTLVNALDTYSRILIGQFQIVEEVYREYSFFDYKGNDNEEFSRRIEVCNDVRDFINTAKAVLGYPVNGSHGIGHPHIDITGLRAYELKKVVSKVIAEDRDPNPPFKTVHYDGLTLRYTNDPEATAEIKEVAEEGA
;
A
#
# COMPACT_ATOMS: atom_id res chain seq x y z
N MET A 1 25.19 -11.30 -3.18
CA MET A 1 23.73 -11.11 -3.10
C MET A 1 23.33 -9.79 -3.79
N LYS A 2 22.21 -9.74 -4.52
CA LYS A 2 21.71 -8.49 -5.15
C LYS A 2 20.83 -7.69 -4.17
N LYS A 3 20.99 -6.36 -4.19
CA LYS A 3 20.15 -5.40 -3.46
C LYS A 3 19.66 -4.30 -4.39
N ILE A 4 18.55 -3.67 -4.05
CA ILE A 4 18.06 -2.43 -4.64
C ILE A 4 18.56 -1.28 -3.76
N ALA A 5 19.30 -0.35 -4.35
CA ALA A 5 19.66 0.91 -3.72
C ALA A 5 18.71 2.00 -4.21
N LEU A 6 17.81 2.47 -3.35
CA LEU A 6 16.89 3.56 -3.60
C LEU A 6 17.44 4.85 -2.99
N SER A 7 17.51 5.91 -3.79
CA SER A 7 17.83 7.27 -3.35
C SER A 7 16.64 8.17 -3.63
N SER A 8 16.10 8.81 -2.59
CA SER A 8 14.90 9.66 -2.69
C SER A 8 14.98 10.82 -1.72
N THR A 9 14.06 11.79 -1.79
CA THR A 9 14.01 12.84 -0.77
C THR A 9 13.49 12.29 0.56
N ARG A 10 13.68 13.06 1.63
CA ARG A 10 13.11 12.75 2.94
C ARG A 10 11.58 12.62 2.89
N GLU A 11 10.89 13.53 2.20
CA GLU A 11 9.43 13.51 2.08
C GLU A 11 8.93 12.34 1.22
N GLN A 12 9.67 11.98 0.17
CA GLN A 12 9.42 10.76 -0.60
C GLN A 12 9.57 9.52 0.28
N THR A 13 10.64 9.44 1.09
CA THR A 13 10.88 8.32 2.01
C THR A 13 9.79 8.25 3.09
N GLN A 14 9.34 9.38 3.63
CA GLN A 14 8.21 9.43 4.57
C GLN A 14 6.91 8.95 3.91
N SER A 15 6.66 9.30 2.65
CA SER A 15 5.50 8.82 1.90
C SER A 15 5.58 7.30 1.66
N ALA A 16 6.77 6.76 1.40
CA ALA A 16 7.00 5.31 1.33
C ALA A 16 6.76 4.61 2.66
N LEU A 17 7.21 5.21 3.78
CA LEU A 17 6.97 4.68 5.11
C LEU A 17 5.47 4.66 5.46
N ALA A 18 4.74 5.73 5.12
CA ALA A 18 3.29 5.78 5.26
C ALA A 18 2.62 4.67 4.42
N ALA A 19 3.03 4.50 3.16
CA ALA A 19 2.52 3.45 2.29
C ALA A 19 2.73 2.04 2.86
N VAL A 20 3.93 1.74 3.36
CA VAL A 20 4.25 0.45 3.98
C VAL A 20 3.45 0.24 5.27
N SER A 21 3.25 1.30 6.06
CA SER A 21 2.44 1.22 7.28
C SER A 21 0.98 0.91 6.97
N VAL A 22 0.39 1.56 5.96
CA VAL A 22 -0.98 1.26 5.49
C VAL A 22 -1.08 -0.16 4.96
N TYR A 23 -0.12 -0.58 4.14
CA TYR A 23 -0.07 -1.94 3.61
C TYR A 23 0.02 -3.01 4.71
N LEU A 24 0.84 -2.77 5.74
CA LEU A 24 0.93 -3.65 6.90
C LEU A 24 -0.39 -3.71 7.67
N LYS A 25 -1.07 -2.57 7.87
CA LYS A 25 -2.41 -2.55 8.50
C LYS A 25 -3.41 -3.40 7.71
N VAL A 26 -3.44 -3.27 6.37
CA VAL A 26 -4.29 -4.09 5.50
C VAL A 26 -3.97 -5.59 5.65
N LEU A 27 -2.69 -5.97 5.67
CA LEU A 27 -2.26 -7.36 5.87
C LEU A 27 -2.62 -7.92 7.26
N LEU A 28 -2.82 -7.04 8.24
CA LEU A 28 -3.24 -7.37 9.61
C LEU A 28 -4.76 -7.23 9.81
N ASN A 29 -5.53 -7.06 8.71
CA ASN A 29 -6.98 -6.88 8.70
C ASN A 29 -7.46 -5.61 9.44
N GLN A 30 -6.59 -4.61 9.57
CA GLN A 30 -6.89 -3.33 10.20
C GLN A 30 -7.42 -2.33 9.17
N PHE A 31 -8.67 -2.52 8.76
CA PHE A 31 -9.27 -1.73 7.67
C PHE A 31 -9.73 -0.33 8.09
N SER A 32 -9.78 -0.05 9.40
CA SER A 32 -9.91 1.31 9.96
C SER A 32 -8.85 2.29 9.44
N VAL A 33 -7.77 1.82 8.84
CA VAL A 33 -6.80 2.67 8.13
C VAL A 33 -7.43 3.57 7.06
N ILE A 34 -8.53 3.15 6.42
CA ILE A 34 -9.25 4.01 5.45
C ILE A 34 -9.91 5.20 6.15
N GLU A 35 -10.48 4.97 7.34
CA GLU A 35 -11.04 6.03 8.18
C GLU A 35 -9.95 6.97 8.66
N GLU A 36 -8.83 6.45 9.18
CA GLU A 36 -7.70 7.28 9.62
C GLU A 36 -7.18 8.19 8.49
N LEU A 37 -7.07 7.66 7.26
CA LEU A 37 -6.63 8.45 6.10
C LEU A 37 -7.67 9.49 5.67
N ALA A 38 -8.96 9.21 5.85
CA ALA A 38 -10.03 10.17 5.58
C ALA A 38 -10.07 11.28 6.63
N GLU A 39 -9.92 10.95 7.92
CA GLU A 39 -9.84 11.91 9.03
C GLU A 39 -8.62 12.82 8.91
N ALA A 40 -7.48 12.28 8.46
CA ALA A 40 -6.27 13.04 8.17
C ALA A 40 -6.42 13.96 6.93
N GLY A 41 -7.51 13.83 6.16
CA GLY A 41 -7.74 14.58 4.93
C GLY A 41 -6.90 14.10 3.73
N THR A 42 -6.21 12.97 3.87
CA THR A 42 -5.36 12.38 2.82
C THR A 42 -6.20 11.78 1.68
N ILE A 43 -7.39 11.26 2.00
CA ILE A 43 -8.38 10.83 1.02
C ILE A 43 -9.38 11.97 0.79
N PRO A 44 -9.48 12.54 -0.42
CA PRO A 44 -10.43 13.62 -0.67
C PRO A 44 -11.87 13.08 -0.62
N LEU A 45 -12.71 13.73 0.18
CA LEU A 45 -14.16 13.47 0.23
C LEU A 45 -14.84 14.07 -1.00
N GLN A 46 -15.69 13.31 -1.68
CA GLN A 46 -16.50 13.83 -2.77
C GLN A 46 -17.88 14.28 -2.26
N ASN A 47 -18.35 15.43 -2.73
CA ASN A 47 -19.76 15.78 -2.65
C ASN A 47 -20.51 15.29 -3.91
N ASP A 48 -21.84 15.42 -3.92
CA ASP A 48 -22.70 15.03 -5.06
C ASP A 48 -22.34 15.74 -6.39
N SER A 49 -21.52 16.80 -6.32
CA SER A 49 -21.01 17.58 -7.47
C SER A 49 -19.57 17.21 -7.85
N ASN A 50 -19.02 16.12 -7.30
CA ASN A 50 -17.64 15.65 -7.52
C ASN A 50 -16.55 16.68 -7.12
N GLN A 51 -16.89 17.60 -6.21
CA GLN A 51 -15.97 18.59 -5.64
C GLN A 51 -15.52 18.15 -4.25
N PRO A 52 -14.33 18.62 -3.78
CA PRO A 52 -13.86 18.34 -2.43
C PRO A 52 -14.88 18.84 -1.42
N ARG A 53 -15.43 17.94 -0.62
CA ARG A 53 -16.21 18.32 0.55
C ARG A 53 -15.20 18.70 1.63
N ALA A 54 -15.28 19.94 2.13
CA ALA A 54 -14.58 20.29 3.36
C ALA A 54 -14.99 19.27 4.44
N LEU A 55 -14.02 18.71 5.17
CA LEU A 55 -14.21 17.76 6.28
C LEU A 55 -15.41 18.23 7.10
N ALA A 56 -16.55 17.56 6.92
CA ALA A 56 -17.76 17.87 7.66
C ALA A 56 -17.41 17.61 9.12
N THR A 57 -17.36 18.67 9.93
CA THR A 57 -17.16 18.68 11.39
C THR A 57 -17.21 17.28 12.00
N ASP A 58 -16.06 16.78 12.47
CA ASP A 58 -15.70 15.41 12.94
C ASP A 58 -16.85 14.43 13.26
N LYS A 59 -17.92 14.90 13.90
CA LYS A 59 -19.09 14.09 14.27
C LYS A 59 -19.85 13.47 13.10
N HIS A 60 -19.90 14.11 11.93
CA HIS A 60 -20.65 13.56 10.79
C HIS A 60 -19.84 12.49 10.05
N LEU A 61 -18.54 12.72 9.83
CA LEU A 61 -17.65 11.74 9.24
C LEU A 61 -17.51 10.50 10.13
N ALA A 62 -17.25 10.68 11.44
CA ALA A 62 -17.17 9.57 12.39
C ALA A 62 -18.48 8.74 12.43
N ALA A 63 -19.65 9.38 12.34
CA ALA A 63 -20.93 8.67 12.27
C ALA A 63 -21.13 7.92 10.94
N MET A 64 -20.63 8.46 9.84
CA MET A 64 -20.67 7.80 8.53
C MET A 64 -19.66 6.64 8.43
N LEU A 65 -18.57 6.68 9.19
CA LEU A 65 -17.54 5.64 9.23
C LEU A 65 -17.79 4.58 10.32
N GLN A 66 -18.73 4.78 11.25
CA GLN A 66 -19.17 3.75 12.21
C GLN A 66 -19.48 2.37 11.58
N PRO A 67 -20.16 2.28 10.42
CA PRO A 67 -20.37 1.01 9.74
C PRO A 67 -19.06 0.31 9.34
N LEU A 68 -18.00 1.08 9.04
CA LEU A 68 -16.68 0.53 8.73
C LEU A 68 -16.07 -0.12 9.97
N VAL A 69 -15.98 0.59 11.10
CA VAL A 69 -15.48 0.04 12.37
C VAL A 69 -16.28 -1.20 12.80
N ALA A 70 -17.59 -1.20 12.58
CA ALA A 70 -18.45 -2.35 12.88
C ALA A 70 -18.16 -3.55 11.96
N ALA A 71 -17.91 -3.33 10.68
CA ALA A 71 -17.61 -4.40 9.73
C ALA A 71 -16.18 -4.95 9.87
N GLU A 72 -15.20 -4.16 10.31
CA GLU A 72 -13.87 -4.68 10.72
C GLU A 72 -14.01 -5.74 11.82
N ARG A 73 -14.94 -5.56 12.76
CA ARG A 73 -15.25 -6.55 13.82
C ARG A 73 -15.91 -7.82 13.29
N LEU A 74 -16.58 -7.76 12.14
CA LEU A 74 -17.22 -8.92 11.50
C LEU A 74 -16.23 -9.79 10.73
N VAL A 75 -15.27 -9.17 10.04
CA VAL A 75 -14.18 -9.89 9.33
C VAL A 75 -13.30 -10.67 10.32
N GLY A 76 -13.23 -10.19 11.57
CA GLY A 76 -12.44 -10.79 12.63
C GLY A 76 -10.96 -10.44 12.45
N ALA A 77 -10.36 -9.87 13.50
CA ALA A 77 -8.91 -9.99 13.65
C ALA A 77 -8.57 -11.49 13.56
N PRO A 78 -7.44 -11.89 12.95
CA PRO A 78 -7.04 -13.28 12.97
C PRO A 78 -7.14 -13.75 14.42
N THR A 79 -8.03 -14.70 14.67
CA THR A 79 -8.39 -15.17 16.02
C THR A 79 -7.19 -15.92 16.58
N GLY A 80 -6.17 -15.19 16.98
CA GLY A 80 -5.21 -15.61 17.99
C GLY A 80 -5.96 -15.53 19.30
N SER A 81 -6.52 -16.65 19.73
CA SER A 81 -6.85 -16.86 21.13
C SER A 81 -5.69 -16.35 22.00
N GLU A 82 -6.00 -15.50 22.97
CA GLU A 82 -5.05 -14.90 23.90
C GLU A 82 -3.95 -15.89 24.31
N GLY A 83 -2.70 -15.59 23.95
CA GLY A 83 -1.52 -16.40 24.30
C GLY A 83 -0.82 -17.13 23.16
N MET A 84 -1.31 -17.08 21.92
CA MET A 84 -0.55 -17.59 20.76
C MET A 84 0.40 -16.51 20.21
N ASN A 85 1.68 -16.86 20.09
CA ASN A 85 2.63 -16.15 19.22
C ASN A 85 2.00 -16.01 17.83
N VAL A 86 1.50 -14.83 17.49
CA VAL A 86 0.95 -14.57 16.15
C VAL A 86 2.12 -14.60 15.18
N GLN A 87 2.30 -15.75 14.52
CA GLN A 87 3.29 -15.87 13.48
C GLN A 87 2.82 -15.02 12.30
N LEU A 88 3.47 -13.88 12.09
CA LEU A 88 3.21 -13.01 10.95
C LEU A 88 3.41 -13.80 9.65
N SER A 89 2.55 -13.56 8.66
CA SER A 89 2.76 -14.14 7.33
C SER A 89 4.06 -13.64 6.70
N PRO A 90 4.61 -14.33 5.68
CA PRO A 90 5.76 -13.84 4.93
C PRO A 90 5.56 -12.43 4.36
N PHE A 91 4.34 -12.08 3.94
CA PHE A 91 4.02 -10.73 3.45
C PHE A 91 4.12 -9.67 4.54
N ALA A 92 3.54 -9.95 5.72
CA ALA A 92 3.59 -9.03 6.85
C ALA A 92 5.01 -8.89 7.41
N GLN A 93 5.79 -9.98 7.43
CA GLN A 93 7.21 -9.96 7.78
C GLN A 93 8.02 -9.11 6.80
N GLY A 94 7.79 -9.28 5.49
CA GLY A 94 8.42 -8.46 4.45
C GLY A 94 8.10 -6.98 4.63
N ALA A 95 6.82 -6.65 4.87
CA ALA A 95 6.39 -5.26 5.06
C ALA A 95 7.02 -4.64 6.32
N LEU A 96 7.08 -5.40 7.43
CA LEU A 96 7.75 -4.97 8.66
C LEU A 96 9.26 -4.77 8.46
N SER A 97 9.92 -5.61 7.65
CA SER A 97 11.35 -5.45 7.33
C SER A 97 11.59 -4.15 6.56
N VAL A 98 10.79 -3.89 5.53
CA VAL A 98 10.85 -2.64 4.74
C VAL A 98 10.58 -1.43 5.64
N GLN A 99 9.56 -1.49 6.51
CA GLN A 99 9.23 -0.41 7.44
C GLN A 99 10.44 -0.05 8.31
N LYS A 100 11.09 -1.05 8.92
CA LYS A 100 12.28 -0.86 9.75
C LYS A 100 13.45 -0.25 8.96
N ALA A 101 13.67 -0.69 7.72
CA ALA A 101 14.72 -0.14 6.86
C ALA A 101 14.49 1.35 6.53
N LEU A 102 13.24 1.71 6.23
CA LEU A 102 12.85 3.10 5.95
C LEU A 102 12.96 3.99 7.21
N ASP A 103 12.45 3.50 8.35
CA ASP A 103 12.53 4.21 9.63
C ASP A 103 13.99 4.47 10.03
N PHE A 104 14.83 3.44 9.97
CA PHE A 104 16.25 3.55 10.26
C PHE A 104 16.93 4.59 9.35
N ALA A 105 16.68 4.54 8.04
CA ALA A 105 17.27 5.49 7.11
C ALA A 105 16.82 6.94 7.39
N LEU A 106 15.55 7.16 7.74
CA LEU A 106 15.03 8.46 8.10
C LEU A 106 15.64 9.02 9.40
N GLN A 107 15.98 8.16 10.36
CA GLN A 107 16.60 8.54 11.62
C GLN A 107 18.09 8.86 11.46
N GLU A 108 18.82 8.02 10.72
CA GLU A 108 20.29 8.09 10.67
C GLU A 108 20.85 9.05 9.60
N GLN A 109 20.08 9.40 8.57
CA GLN A 109 20.56 10.22 7.46
C GLN A 109 19.99 11.64 7.50
N PRO A 110 20.70 12.64 8.05
CA PRO A 110 20.17 14.00 8.21
C PRO A 110 20.07 14.82 6.91
N GLY A 111 20.49 14.26 5.77
CA GLY A 111 20.50 14.96 4.48
C GLY A 111 19.13 14.99 3.76
N ASP A 112 19.05 15.82 2.72
CA ASP A 112 17.85 15.95 1.87
C ASP A 112 17.60 14.70 1.03
N ARG A 113 18.66 13.91 0.77
CA ARG A 113 18.62 12.63 0.05
C ARG A 113 18.82 11.49 1.04
N ILE A 114 17.84 10.60 1.09
CA ILE A 114 17.84 9.39 1.91
C ILE A 114 18.12 8.20 0.99
N ASN A 115 19.10 7.38 1.38
CA ASN A 115 19.48 6.17 0.66
C ASN A 115 19.04 4.94 1.45
N VAL A 116 18.31 4.05 0.82
CA VAL A 116 17.77 2.82 1.43
C VAL A 116 18.22 1.64 0.58
N GLU A 117 18.80 0.63 1.22
CA GLU A 117 19.14 -0.63 0.55
C GLU A 117 18.18 -1.72 0.98
N LEU A 118 17.56 -2.38 -0.01
CA LEU A 118 16.58 -3.44 0.21
C LEU A 118 17.00 -4.69 -0.56
N GLY A 119 16.76 -5.88 -0.01
CA GLY A 119 16.80 -7.11 -0.79
C GLY A 119 15.74 -7.10 -1.91
N LEU A 120 15.88 -7.96 -2.92
CA LEU A 120 14.92 -8.01 -4.03
C LEU A 120 13.47 -8.27 -3.57
N ALA A 121 13.28 -9.18 -2.60
CA ALA A 121 11.96 -9.47 -2.03
C ALA A 121 11.37 -8.28 -1.24
N GLU A 122 12.22 -7.55 -0.53
CA GLU A 122 11.83 -6.33 0.19
C GLU A 122 11.48 -5.21 -0.79
N GLY A 123 12.22 -5.07 -1.89
CA GLY A 123 11.89 -4.13 -2.96
C GLY A 123 10.55 -4.43 -3.62
N GLN A 124 10.25 -5.71 -3.89
CA GLN A 124 8.92 -6.09 -4.38
C GLN A 124 7.82 -5.78 -3.37
N THR A 125 8.08 -5.99 -2.09
CA THR A 125 7.15 -5.64 -1.01
C THR A 125 6.90 -4.13 -0.96
N LEU A 126 7.96 -3.33 -1.11
CA LEU A 126 7.84 -1.87 -1.21
C LEU A 126 6.97 -1.46 -2.41
N VAL A 127 7.17 -2.08 -3.58
CA VAL A 127 6.33 -1.82 -4.77
C VAL A 127 4.86 -2.11 -4.50
N ASN A 128 4.55 -3.25 -3.87
CA ASN A 128 3.17 -3.62 -3.53
C ASN A 128 2.53 -2.62 -2.55
N ALA A 129 3.30 -2.17 -1.55
CA ALA A 129 2.84 -1.17 -0.59
C ALA A 129 2.57 0.19 -1.26
N LEU A 130 3.48 0.65 -2.12
CA LEU A 130 3.33 1.90 -2.86
C LEU A 130 2.16 1.86 -3.85
N ASP A 131 1.92 0.72 -4.51
CA ASP A 131 0.75 0.52 -5.38
C ASP A 131 -0.54 0.58 -4.58
N THR A 132 -0.61 -0.18 -3.48
CA THR A 132 -1.78 -0.21 -2.58
C THR A 132 -2.11 1.19 -2.08
N TYR A 133 -1.12 1.90 -1.55
CA TYR A 133 -1.31 3.22 -1.00
C TYR A 133 -1.75 4.25 -2.05
N SER A 134 -1.04 4.32 -3.20
CA SER A 134 -1.42 5.25 -4.27
C SER A 134 -2.81 4.96 -4.82
N ARG A 135 -3.23 3.69 -4.93
CA ARG A 135 -4.59 3.29 -5.32
C ARG A 135 -5.66 3.68 -4.32
N ILE A 136 -5.40 3.48 -3.02
CA ILE A 136 -6.30 3.94 -1.96
C ILE A 136 -6.52 5.46 -2.09
N LEU A 137 -5.44 6.24 -2.23
CA LEU A 137 -5.54 7.70 -2.26
C LEU A 137 -6.26 8.26 -3.50
N ILE A 138 -6.35 7.49 -4.60
CA ILE A 138 -7.18 7.86 -5.77
C ILE A 138 -8.62 7.33 -5.68
N GLY A 139 -9.00 6.65 -4.59
CA GLY A 139 -10.34 6.09 -4.37
C GLY A 139 -10.54 4.68 -4.95
N GLN A 140 -9.47 3.99 -5.36
CA GLN A 140 -9.51 2.58 -5.79
C GLN A 140 -9.38 1.63 -4.59
N PHE A 141 -10.29 1.74 -3.62
CA PHE A 141 -10.25 0.94 -2.40
C PHE A 141 -10.38 -0.57 -2.63
N GLN A 142 -10.84 -1.01 -3.81
CA GLN A 142 -10.88 -2.43 -4.19
C GLN A 142 -9.52 -3.13 -4.06
N ILE A 143 -8.41 -2.39 -4.15
CA ILE A 143 -7.07 -2.93 -3.90
C ILE A 143 -6.92 -3.58 -2.51
N VAL A 144 -7.68 -3.11 -1.52
CA VAL A 144 -7.68 -3.70 -0.17
C VAL A 144 -8.24 -5.12 -0.19
N GLU A 145 -9.32 -5.34 -0.94
CA GLU A 145 -9.89 -6.68 -1.16
C GLU A 145 -8.90 -7.56 -1.93
N GLU A 146 -8.25 -7.03 -2.97
CA GLU A 146 -7.25 -7.76 -3.76
C GLU A 146 -6.08 -8.24 -2.89
N VAL A 147 -5.50 -7.35 -2.08
CA VAL A 147 -4.41 -7.68 -1.15
C VAL A 147 -4.87 -8.69 -0.10
N TYR A 148 -6.05 -8.47 0.50
CA TYR A 148 -6.60 -9.40 1.49
C TYR A 148 -6.81 -10.79 0.89
N ARG A 149 -7.34 -10.87 -0.33
CA ARG A 149 -7.58 -12.13 -1.03
C ARG A 149 -6.27 -12.84 -1.34
N GLU A 150 -5.27 -12.16 -1.89
CA GLU A 150 -3.97 -12.76 -2.18
C GLU A 150 -3.34 -13.38 -0.92
N TYR A 151 -3.35 -12.62 0.18
CA TYR A 151 -2.88 -13.08 1.48
C TYR A 151 -3.71 -14.26 2.01
N SER A 152 -5.03 -14.15 1.97
CA SER A 152 -5.97 -15.11 2.55
C SER A 152 -6.03 -16.43 1.82
N PHE A 153 -5.41 -16.56 0.65
CA PHE A 153 -5.32 -17.84 -0.06
C PHE A 153 -3.89 -18.36 -0.18
N PHE A 154 -2.89 -17.65 0.38
CA PHE A 154 -1.47 -17.99 0.22
C PHE A 154 -1.11 -19.37 0.79
N ASP A 155 -1.66 -19.75 1.94
CA ASP A 155 -1.35 -20.99 2.64
C ASP A 155 -2.38 -22.10 2.39
N TYR A 156 -3.40 -21.83 1.57
CA TYR A 156 -4.49 -22.76 1.33
C TYR A 156 -4.03 -23.95 0.48
N LYS A 157 -4.16 -25.17 1.03
CA LYS A 157 -3.66 -26.41 0.42
C LYS A 157 -4.70 -27.19 -0.40
N GLY A 158 -5.90 -26.65 -0.64
CA GLY A 158 -6.87 -27.24 -1.58
C GLY A 158 -7.71 -28.41 -1.06
N ASN A 159 -7.57 -28.80 0.21
CA ASN A 159 -8.16 -30.06 0.71
C ASN A 159 -9.37 -29.87 1.66
N ASP A 160 -9.66 -28.62 2.06
CA ASP A 160 -10.76 -28.30 2.97
C ASP A 160 -11.74 -27.34 2.26
N ASN A 161 -12.90 -27.88 1.88
CA ASN A 161 -13.96 -27.12 1.20
C ASN A 161 -14.68 -26.17 2.15
N GLU A 162 -14.75 -26.48 3.44
CA GLU A 162 -15.39 -25.65 4.45
C GLU A 162 -14.51 -24.43 4.76
N GLU A 163 -13.20 -24.66 4.93
CA GLU A 163 -12.22 -23.58 5.09
C GLU A 163 -12.19 -22.66 3.87
N PHE A 164 -12.22 -23.22 2.66
CA PHE A 164 -12.28 -22.44 1.42
C PHE A 164 -13.52 -21.56 1.34
N SER A 165 -14.70 -22.15 1.62
CA SER A 165 -15.98 -21.44 1.58
C SER A 165 -15.98 -20.27 2.58
N ARG A 166 -15.50 -20.50 3.80
CA ARG A 166 -15.34 -19.45 4.82
C ARG A 166 -14.41 -18.33 4.36
N ARG A 167 -13.25 -18.63 3.76
CA ARG A 167 -12.33 -17.61 3.25
C ARG A 167 -12.97 -16.78 2.12
N ILE A 168 -13.79 -17.41 1.27
CA ILE A 168 -14.57 -16.71 0.23
C ILE A 168 -15.63 -15.78 0.85
N GLU A 169 -16.36 -16.25 1.86
CA GLU A 169 -17.35 -15.43 2.59
C GLU A 169 -16.69 -14.18 3.18
N VAL A 170 -15.57 -14.32 3.88
CA VAL A 170 -14.85 -13.17 4.45
C VAL A 170 -14.36 -12.21 3.35
N CYS A 171 -13.89 -12.71 2.21
CA CYS A 171 -13.53 -11.82 1.09
C CYS A 171 -14.74 -11.03 0.55
N ASN A 172 -15.94 -11.62 0.56
CA ASN A 172 -17.16 -10.91 0.18
C ASN A 172 -17.53 -9.85 1.23
N ASP A 173 -17.38 -10.15 2.52
CA ASP A 173 -17.59 -9.19 3.60
C ASP A 173 -16.64 -7.99 3.49
N VAL A 174 -15.36 -8.24 3.18
CA VAL A 174 -14.36 -7.19 2.91
C VAL A 174 -14.79 -6.34 1.70
N ARG A 175 -15.26 -6.96 0.62
CA ARG A 175 -15.75 -6.23 -0.55
C ARG A 175 -16.93 -5.31 -0.20
N ASP A 176 -17.89 -5.82 0.56
CA ASP A 176 -19.08 -5.05 0.96
C ASP A 176 -18.72 -3.89 1.89
N PHE A 177 -17.76 -4.11 2.80
CA PHE A 177 -17.13 -3.05 3.59
C PHE A 177 -16.51 -1.97 2.70
N ILE A 178 -15.70 -2.35 1.71
CA ILE A 178 -15.03 -1.41 0.81
C ILE A 178 -16.04 -0.60 -0.02
N ASN A 179 -17.09 -1.24 -0.53
CA ASN A 179 -18.15 -0.55 -1.26
C ASN A 179 -18.89 0.45 -0.39
N THR A 180 -19.12 0.11 0.89
CA THR A 180 -19.70 1.03 1.88
C THR A 180 -18.77 2.22 2.12
N ALA A 181 -17.46 1.99 2.27
CA ALA A 181 -16.47 3.05 2.44
C ALA A 181 -16.48 4.02 1.25
N LYS A 182 -16.52 3.50 0.02
CA LYS A 182 -16.63 4.33 -1.20
C LYS A 182 -17.86 5.22 -1.16
N ALA A 183 -19.02 4.64 -0.86
CA ALA A 183 -20.28 5.40 -0.80
C ALA A 183 -20.21 6.51 0.25
N VAL A 184 -19.67 6.23 1.43
CA VAL A 184 -19.49 7.20 2.52
C VAL A 184 -18.55 8.34 2.12
N LEU A 185 -17.44 8.01 1.46
CA LEU A 185 -16.43 8.97 1.01
C LEU A 185 -16.85 9.70 -0.29
N GLY A 186 -18.02 9.38 -0.84
CA GLY A 186 -18.62 9.99 -2.01
C GLY A 186 -18.13 9.44 -3.36
N TYR A 187 -17.35 8.38 -3.37
CA TYR A 187 -16.85 7.76 -4.60
C TYR A 187 -17.92 6.86 -5.24
N PRO A 188 -18.09 6.89 -6.56
CA PRO A 188 -18.87 5.88 -7.26
C PRO A 188 -18.27 4.49 -7.05
N VAL A 189 -19.11 3.44 -6.98
CA VAL A 189 -18.67 2.05 -6.76
C VAL A 189 -17.50 1.67 -7.69
N ASN A 190 -17.64 1.97 -8.98
CA ASN A 190 -16.64 1.70 -10.02
C ASN A 190 -15.82 2.95 -10.43
N GLY A 191 -15.92 4.03 -9.65
CA GLY A 191 -15.24 5.30 -9.92
C GLY A 191 -13.97 5.45 -9.10
N SER A 192 -12.99 6.11 -9.69
CA SER A 192 -11.80 6.61 -9.00
C SER A 192 -11.27 7.83 -9.75
N HIS A 193 -10.40 8.58 -9.10
CA HIS A 193 -9.62 9.59 -9.79
C HIS A 193 -8.46 8.96 -10.56
N GLY A 194 -7.92 9.70 -11.53
CA GLY A 194 -6.59 9.41 -12.07
C GLY A 194 -5.52 9.93 -11.11
N ILE A 195 -4.32 9.34 -11.14
CA ILE A 195 -3.23 9.74 -10.25
C ILE A 195 -2.86 11.23 -10.39
N GLY A 196 -2.97 11.81 -11.58
CA GLY A 196 -2.70 13.24 -11.80
C GLY A 196 -3.83 14.20 -11.41
N HIS A 197 -4.89 13.73 -10.73
CA HIS A 197 -6.00 14.59 -10.37
C HIS A 197 -5.58 15.61 -9.30
N PRO A 198 -5.98 16.90 -9.39
CA PRO A 198 -5.47 17.94 -8.49
C PRO A 198 -5.78 17.75 -6.99
N HIS A 199 -6.74 16.90 -6.66
CA HIS A 199 -7.15 16.64 -5.27
C HIS A 199 -6.43 15.45 -4.65
N ILE A 200 -5.58 14.73 -5.38
CA ILE A 200 -4.82 13.63 -4.81
C ILE A 200 -3.75 14.20 -3.89
N ASP A 201 -3.68 13.68 -2.67
CA ASP A 201 -2.68 14.10 -1.71
C ASP A 201 -1.26 13.85 -2.25
N ILE A 202 -0.35 14.78 -1.93
CA ILE A 202 1.03 14.75 -2.42
C ILE A 202 1.76 13.46 -2.04
N THR A 203 1.42 12.83 -0.91
CA THR A 203 2.00 11.55 -0.49
C THR A 203 1.62 10.40 -1.44
N GLY A 204 0.41 10.43 -2.01
CA GLY A 204 -0.03 9.46 -3.03
C GLY A 204 0.69 9.64 -4.35
N LEU A 205 0.93 10.89 -4.74
CA LEU A 205 1.73 11.23 -5.93
C LEU A 205 3.18 10.74 -5.76
N ARG A 206 3.80 11.03 -4.62
CA ARG A 206 5.15 10.55 -4.27
C ARG A 206 5.22 9.03 -4.27
N ALA A 207 4.24 8.36 -3.69
CA ALA A 207 4.19 6.90 -3.66
C ALA A 207 4.12 6.29 -5.08
N TYR A 208 3.30 6.89 -5.96
CA TYR A 208 3.23 6.49 -7.36
C TYR A 208 4.58 6.67 -8.08
N GLU A 209 5.24 7.83 -7.91
CA GLU A 209 6.53 8.09 -8.55
C GLU A 209 7.59 7.07 -8.11
N LEU A 210 7.71 6.84 -6.80
CA LEU A 210 8.62 5.84 -6.23
C LEU A 210 8.32 4.43 -6.74
N LYS A 211 7.03 4.06 -6.84
CA LYS A 211 6.62 2.77 -7.39
C LYS A 211 7.17 2.57 -8.79
N LYS A 212 7.02 3.57 -9.66
CA LYS A 212 7.47 3.50 -11.06
C LYS A 212 9.00 3.36 -11.14
N VAL A 213 9.74 4.07 -10.31
CA VAL A 213 11.21 3.99 -10.24
C VAL A 213 11.67 2.59 -9.80
N VAL A 214 11.16 2.08 -8.67
CA VAL A 214 11.58 0.78 -8.12
C VAL A 214 11.12 -0.38 -9.01
N SER A 215 9.89 -0.33 -9.53
CA SER A 215 9.34 -1.39 -10.39
C SER A 215 10.16 -1.61 -11.64
N LYS A 216 10.68 -0.53 -12.25
CA LYS A 216 11.49 -0.63 -13.46
C LYS A 216 12.77 -1.40 -13.21
N VAL A 217 13.48 -1.05 -12.14
CA VAL A 217 14.75 -1.68 -11.78
C VAL A 217 14.56 -3.17 -11.50
N ILE A 218 13.48 -3.54 -10.80
CA ILE A 218 13.12 -4.95 -10.58
C ILE A 218 12.79 -5.66 -11.90
N ALA A 219 12.03 -5.01 -12.79
CA ALA A 219 11.65 -5.61 -14.07
C ALA A 219 12.87 -5.83 -14.98
N GLU A 220 13.77 -4.85 -15.06
CA GLU A 220 15.02 -4.93 -15.83
C GLU A 220 15.99 -5.97 -15.25
N ASP A 221 16.05 -6.14 -13.93
CA ASP A 221 16.83 -7.21 -13.29
C ASP A 221 16.28 -8.60 -13.63
N ARG A 222 14.94 -8.75 -13.59
CA ARG A 222 14.27 -10.03 -13.82
C ARG A 222 14.43 -10.52 -15.25
N ASP A 223 14.24 -9.63 -16.21
CA ASP A 223 14.42 -9.91 -17.63
C ASP A 223 14.85 -8.62 -18.35
N PRO A 224 16.16 -8.46 -18.64
CA PRO A 224 16.68 -7.28 -19.31
C PRO A 224 16.17 -7.10 -20.75
N ASN A 225 15.78 -8.20 -21.42
CA ASN A 225 15.43 -8.22 -22.84
C ASN A 225 14.10 -8.97 -23.07
N PRO A 226 12.98 -8.47 -22.51
CA PRO A 226 11.73 -9.16 -22.65
C PRO A 226 11.25 -9.09 -24.11
N PRO A 227 10.56 -10.12 -24.62
CA PRO A 227 9.98 -10.09 -25.95
C PRO A 227 8.92 -8.98 -26.10
N PHE A 228 8.32 -8.56 -24.98
CA PHE A 228 7.40 -7.43 -24.89
C PHE A 228 7.62 -6.67 -23.59
N LYS A 229 7.89 -5.36 -23.66
CA LYS A 229 8.05 -4.50 -22.48
C LYS A 229 6.67 -4.13 -21.92
N THR A 230 6.35 -4.67 -20.75
CA THR A 230 5.13 -4.31 -20.01
C THR A 230 5.27 -2.95 -19.33
N VAL A 231 4.18 -2.43 -18.75
CA VAL A 231 4.14 -1.14 -18.03
C VAL A 231 5.12 -1.02 -16.86
N HIS A 232 5.68 -2.13 -16.39
CA HIS A 232 6.72 -2.13 -15.35
C HIS A 232 8.07 -1.65 -15.88
N TYR A 233 8.35 -1.80 -17.18
CA TYR A 233 9.60 -1.35 -17.81
C TYR A 233 9.64 0.15 -18.16
N ASP A 234 8.49 0.82 -18.15
CA ASP A 234 8.41 2.24 -18.53
C ASP A 234 9.23 3.15 -17.61
N GLY A 235 9.32 2.79 -16.32
CA GLY A 235 9.82 3.70 -15.29
C GLY A 235 8.93 4.92 -15.11
N LEU A 236 9.49 5.98 -14.52
CA LEU A 236 8.78 7.23 -14.28
C LEU A 236 8.79 8.11 -15.53
N THR A 237 7.68 8.12 -16.27
CA THR A 237 7.55 8.89 -17.53
C THR A 237 6.87 10.25 -17.36
N LEU A 238 6.04 10.40 -16.32
CA LEU A 238 5.31 11.62 -15.99
C LEU A 238 5.55 11.97 -14.53
N ARG A 239 5.94 13.23 -14.29
CA ARG A 239 6.11 13.79 -12.94
C ARG A 239 4.80 14.43 -12.48
N TYR A 240 4.39 14.09 -11.27
CA TYR A 240 3.25 14.65 -10.56
C TYR A 240 3.67 15.44 -9.32
N THR A 241 4.94 15.39 -8.93
CA THR A 241 5.50 16.19 -7.84
C THR A 241 6.60 17.12 -8.35
N ASN A 242 6.90 18.15 -7.55
CA ASN A 242 8.04 19.04 -7.77
C ASN A 242 9.29 18.58 -7.02
N ASP A 243 9.26 17.40 -6.39
CA ASP A 243 10.41 16.88 -5.66
C ASP A 243 11.53 16.51 -6.65
N PRO A 244 12.80 16.57 -6.24
CA PRO A 244 13.89 15.90 -6.95
C PRO A 244 13.53 14.44 -7.31
N GLU A 245 13.95 13.99 -8.48
CA GLU A 245 13.64 12.63 -8.94
C GLU A 245 14.31 11.58 -8.04
N ALA A 246 13.52 10.59 -7.61
CA ALA A 246 14.06 9.41 -6.97
C ALA A 246 14.77 8.52 -7.99
N THR A 247 15.84 7.87 -7.57
CA THR A 247 16.62 6.97 -8.42
C THR A 247 16.74 5.62 -7.72
N ALA A 248 16.64 4.53 -8.47
CA ALA A 248 16.93 3.20 -7.96
C ALA A 248 17.88 2.46 -8.89
N GLU A 249 18.69 1.57 -8.34
CA GLU A 249 19.59 0.70 -9.10
C GLU A 249 19.78 -0.65 -8.39
N ILE A 250 20.16 -1.68 -9.15
CA ILE A 250 20.62 -2.94 -8.58
C ILE A 250 22.09 -2.83 -8.23
N LYS A 251 22.44 -3.14 -6.97
CA LYS A 251 23.81 -3.31 -6.52
C LYS A 251 24.12 -4.78 -6.26
N GLU A 252 25.26 -5.22 -6.76
CA GLU A 252 25.83 -6.51 -6.38
C GLU A 252 26.63 -6.32 -5.09
N VAL A 253 26.20 -6.99 -4.02
CA VAL A 253 26.95 -7.06 -2.76
C VAL A 253 27.82 -8.30 -2.83
N ALA A 254 29.14 -8.10 -2.83
CA ALA A 254 30.10 -9.17 -2.69
C ALA A 254 29.82 -9.92 -1.38
N GLU A 255 29.81 -11.25 -1.43
CA GLU A 255 29.86 -12.05 -0.21
C GLU A 255 31.23 -11.83 0.41
N GLU A 256 31.33 -10.95 1.41
CA GLU A 256 32.52 -10.93 2.26
C GLU A 256 32.60 -12.30 2.94
N GLY A 257 33.73 -12.97 2.71
CA GLY A 257 33.90 -14.41 2.90
C GLY A 257 33.48 -14.94 4.27
N ALA A 258 32.75 -16.05 4.23
CA ALA A 258 32.55 -16.95 5.36
C ALA A 258 33.85 -17.67 5.75
#